data_AF-A0A7V3NCI0-F1
#
_entry.id   AF-A0A7V3NCI0-F1
#
_cell.length_a   1.000
_cell.length_b   1.000
_cell.length_c   1.000
_cell.angle_alpha   90.00
_cell.angle_beta   90.00
_cell.angle_gamma   90.00
#
_symmetry.space_group_name_H-M   'P 1'
#
loop_
_entity.id
_entity.type
_entity.pdbx_description
1 polymer ?
#
loop_
_entity_poly.entity_id
_entity_poly.type
_entity_poly.pdbx_seq_one_letter_code
_entity_poly.pdbx_strand_id
1 'polypeptide(L)'
;DTGDTPEFRRLRGPRPFQLAIMPIGAYNPWRRRHCTPEEAWRMGNEAGAERLLPVHHQTFILSREPIMEPIQRLQQAAGREAYRIAAHRPGDEVRIL
;
A
#
# COMPACT_ATOMS: atom_id res chain seq x y z
N ASP A 1 -6.93 -10.66 -0.47
CA ASP A 1 -5.84 -9.72 -0.17
C ASP A 1 -4.50 -10.40 -0.37
N THR A 2 -3.40 -9.65 -0.40
CA THR A 2 -2.06 -10.19 -0.71
C THR A 2 -1.06 -9.94 0.43
N GLY A 3 -0.34 -11.00 0.82
CA GLY A 3 0.82 -10.93 1.72
C GLY A 3 2.12 -10.58 0.99
N ASP A 4 3.22 -10.44 1.73
CA ASP A 4 4.53 -10.22 1.10
C ASP A 4 4.90 -11.34 0.11
N THR A 5 5.32 -10.94 -1.09
CA THR A 5 5.61 -11.86 -2.19
C THR A 5 6.59 -11.24 -3.20
N PRO A 6 7.53 -12.02 -3.78
CA PRO A 6 8.44 -11.53 -4.82
C PRO A 6 7.77 -11.34 -6.20
N GLU A 7 6.51 -11.75 -6.36
CA GLU A 7 5.78 -11.75 -7.63
C GLU A 7 5.67 -10.34 -8.22
N PHE A 8 5.61 -9.30 -7.38
CA PHE A 8 5.53 -7.91 -7.84
C PHE A 8 6.74 -7.47 -8.65
N ARG A 9 7.95 -7.98 -8.37
CA ARG A 9 9.14 -7.68 -9.18
C ARG A 9 8.99 -8.13 -10.62
N ARG A 10 8.22 -9.19 -10.86
CA ARG A 10 7.99 -9.76 -12.20
C ARG A 10 7.00 -8.94 -13.02
N LEU A 11 6.22 -8.07 -12.38
CA LEU A 11 5.27 -7.19 -13.07
C LEU A 11 5.97 -6.01 -13.76
N ARG A 12 7.17 -5.66 -13.31
CA ARG A 12 7.92 -4.52 -13.83
C ARG A 12 8.24 -4.71 -15.32
N GLY A 13 7.71 -3.80 -16.14
CA GLY A 13 7.95 -3.74 -17.57
C GLY A 13 8.73 -2.49 -18.01
N PRO A 14 8.84 -2.25 -19.32
CA PRO A 14 9.55 -1.09 -19.88
C PRO A 14 8.83 0.25 -19.62
N ARG A 15 7.54 0.22 -19.28
CA ARG A 15 6.77 1.39 -18.85
C ARG A 15 6.29 1.18 -17.42
N PRO A 16 6.36 2.21 -16.56
CA PRO A 16 5.87 2.11 -15.20
C PRO A 16 4.34 2.03 -15.18
N PHE A 17 3.79 1.43 -14.12
CA PHE A 17 2.37 1.58 -13.83
C PHE A 17 2.14 2.97 -13.24
N GLN A 18 1.17 3.72 -13.74
CA GLN A 18 0.86 5.03 -13.17
C GLN A 18 0.37 4.92 -11.71
N LEU A 19 -0.30 3.81 -11.38
CA LEU A 19 -0.87 3.57 -10.06
C LEU A 19 -0.81 2.08 -9.68
N ALA A 20 -0.42 1.80 -8.44
CA ALA A 20 -0.67 0.52 -7.77
C ALA A 20 -1.70 0.72 -6.66
N ILE A 21 -2.73 -0.13 -6.63
CA ILE A 21 -3.72 -0.16 -5.56
C ILE A 21 -3.31 -1.27 -4.60
N MET A 22 -2.92 -0.90 -3.37
CA MET A 22 -2.29 -1.84 -2.44
C MET A 22 -3.01 -1.86 -1.10
N PRO A 23 -3.30 -3.05 -0.55
CA PRO A 23 -3.79 -3.17 0.81
C PRO A 23 -2.71 -2.76 1.81
N ILE A 24 -3.09 -2.17 2.94
CA ILE A 24 -2.14 -1.82 4.01
C ILE A 24 -2.58 -2.22 5.41
N GLY A 25 -3.76 -2.80 5.57
CA GLY A 25 -4.31 -3.26 6.86
C GLY A 25 -4.58 -4.76 6.89
N ALA A 26 -5.11 -5.21 8.03
CA ALA A 26 -5.39 -6.61 8.37
C ALA A 26 -4.15 -7.49 8.62
N TYR A 27 -2.98 -6.92 8.86
CA TYR A 27 -1.72 -7.68 8.95
C TYR A 27 -1.43 -8.27 10.33
N ASN A 28 -2.01 -7.78 11.44
CA ASN A 28 -1.72 -8.33 12.77
C ASN A 28 -2.84 -9.28 13.26
N PRO A 29 -2.62 -10.62 13.35
CA PRO A 29 -1.38 -11.37 13.11
C PRO A 29 -1.27 -12.00 11.70
N TRP A 30 -2.14 -11.63 10.76
CA TRP A 30 -2.32 -12.30 9.47
C TRP A 30 -1.28 -11.99 8.37
N ARG A 31 -0.03 -11.69 8.72
CA ARG A 31 1.04 -11.28 7.78
C ARG A 31 1.28 -12.23 6.60
N ARG A 32 0.97 -13.53 6.74
CA ARG A 32 1.07 -14.51 5.64
C ARG A 32 0.08 -14.25 4.50
N ARG A 33 -0.99 -13.49 4.74
CA ARG A 33 -2.08 -13.22 3.79
C ARG A 33 -2.30 -11.72 3.55
N HIS A 34 -1.75 -10.87 4.40
CA HIS A 34 -1.92 -9.41 4.36
C HIS A 34 -0.56 -8.76 4.58
N CYS A 35 -0.07 -8.02 3.60
CA CYS A 35 1.18 -7.31 3.72
C CYS A 35 1.07 -6.17 4.75
N THR A 36 2.19 -5.83 5.37
CA THR A 36 2.29 -4.61 6.18
C THR A 36 2.37 -3.37 5.26
N PRO A 37 2.17 -2.16 5.80
CA PRO A 37 2.35 -0.93 5.03
C PRO A 37 3.73 -0.80 4.37
N GLU A 38 4.79 -1.26 5.04
CA GLU A 38 6.16 -1.26 4.51
C GLU A 38 6.33 -2.26 3.36
N GLU A 39 5.73 -3.44 3.49
CA GLU A 39 5.73 -4.47 2.44
C GLU A 39 4.91 -4.03 1.23
N ALA A 40 3.74 -3.41 1.45
CA ALA A 40 2.91 -2.82 0.41
C ALA A 40 3.66 -1.74 -0.38
N TRP A 41 4.33 -0.82 0.33
CA TRP A 41 5.18 0.21 -0.28
C TRP A 41 6.30 -0.41 -1.12
N ARG A 42 7.01 -1.39 -0.56
CA ARG A 42 8.07 -2.11 -1.28
C ARG A 42 7.53 -2.83 -2.51
N MET A 43 6.44 -3.59 -2.41
CA MET A 43 5.86 -4.33 -3.53
C MET A 43 5.38 -3.40 -4.65
N GLY A 44 4.73 -2.28 -4.31
CA GLY A 44 4.36 -1.26 -5.31
C GLY A 44 5.58 -0.68 -6.04
N ASN A 45 6.66 -0.40 -5.31
CA ASN A 45 7.93 0.03 -5.90
C ASN A 45 8.57 -1.07 -6.75
N GLU A 46 8.56 -2.33 -6.30
CA GLU A 46 9.12 -3.46 -7.04
C GLU A 46 8.41 -3.66 -8.40
N ALA A 47 7.09 -3.52 -8.43
CA ALA A 47 6.29 -3.54 -9.67
C ALA A 47 6.53 -2.33 -10.59
N GLY A 48 7.20 -1.28 -10.09
CA GLY A 48 7.48 -0.07 -10.86
C GLY A 48 6.29 0.87 -10.95
N ALA A 49 5.47 0.96 -9.91
CA ALA A 49 4.39 1.91 -9.85
C ALA A 49 4.88 3.33 -9.48
N GLU A 50 4.39 4.36 -10.18
CA GLU A 50 4.71 5.75 -9.89
C GLU A 50 4.02 6.25 -8.63
N ARG A 51 2.76 5.82 -8.41
CA ARG A 51 1.97 6.17 -7.23
C ARG A 51 1.36 4.94 -6.58
N LEU A 52 1.05 5.04 -5.30
CA LEU A 52 0.40 3.99 -4.53
C LEU A 52 -0.90 4.53 -3.93
N LEU A 53 -2.03 3.89 -4.23
CA LEU A 53 -3.32 4.13 -3.59
C LEU A 53 -3.54 3.09 -2.49
N PRO A 54 -3.43 3.47 -1.20
CA PRO A 54 -3.69 2.54 -0.12
C PRO A 54 -5.18 2.21 -0.01
N VAL A 55 -5.48 0.94 0.20
CA VAL A 55 -6.83 0.43 0.49
C VAL A 55 -6.78 -0.51 1.69
N HIS A 56 -7.93 -1.05 2.07
CA HIS A 56 -8.04 -2.05 3.15
C HIS A 56 -7.63 -1.50 4.54
N HIS A 57 -7.88 -0.22 4.80
CA HIS A 57 -7.68 0.45 6.09
C HIS A 57 -8.83 1.42 6.40
N GLN A 58 -8.94 1.87 7.65
CA GLN A 58 -9.92 2.89 8.10
C GLN A 58 -11.42 2.59 7.92
N THR A 59 -11.80 1.35 7.58
CA THR A 59 -13.21 0.97 7.38
C THR A 59 -13.70 -0.07 8.38
N PHE A 60 -13.05 -1.23 8.45
CA PHE A 60 -13.44 -2.34 9.32
C PHE A 60 -12.27 -2.76 10.23
N ILE A 61 -12.58 -3.16 11.46
CA ILE A 61 -11.61 -3.72 12.41
C ILE A 61 -11.54 -5.24 12.17
N LEU A 62 -10.57 -5.68 11.37
CA LEU A 62 -10.38 -7.10 10.98
C LEU A 62 -9.16 -7.77 11.63
N SER A 63 -8.44 -7.01 12.45
CA SER A 63 -7.11 -7.34 12.97
C SER A 63 -6.82 -6.54 14.23
N ARG A 64 -5.60 -6.68 14.77
CA ARG A 64 -5.22 -6.13 16.08
C ARG A 64 -4.53 -4.76 16.01
N GLU A 65 -4.08 -4.30 14.85
CA GLU A 65 -3.48 -2.97 14.74
C GLU A 65 -4.52 -1.85 14.96
N PRO A 66 -4.12 -0.71 15.55
CA PRO A 66 -4.98 0.46 15.65
C PRO A 66 -5.45 0.95 14.28
N ILE A 67 -6.70 1.44 14.19
CA ILE A 67 -7.35 1.80 12.93
C ILE A 67 -6.58 2.83 12.07
N MET A 68 -5.80 3.72 12.71
CA MET A 68 -4.98 4.74 12.05
C MET A 68 -3.53 4.31 11.79
N GLU A 69 -3.06 3.25 12.46
CA GLU A 69 -1.67 2.80 12.35
C GLU A 69 -1.26 2.46 10.91
N PRO A 70 -2.09 1.77 10.08
CA PRO A 70 -1.73 1.44 8.70
C PRO A 70 -1.27 2.65 7.86
N ILE A 71 -2.07 3.71 7.81
CA ILE A 71 -1.77 4.87 6.96
C ILE A 71 -0.56 5.65 7.51
N GLN A 72 -0.41 5.75 8.83
CA GLN A 72 0.73 6.38 9.47
C GLN A 72 2.03 5.65 9.13
N ARG A 73 2.02 4.32 9.22
CA ARG A 73 3.17 3.49 8.87
C ARG A 73 3.48 3.51 7.38
N LEU A 74 2.47 3.58 6.50
CA LEU A 74 2.71 3.76 5.07
C LEU A 74 3.42 5.09 4.79
N GLN A 75 2.96 6.18 5.40
CA GLN A 75 3.59 7.50 5.26
C GLN A 75 5.04 7.48 5.75
N GLN A 76 5.31 6.80 6.87
CA GLN A 76 6.66 6.61 7.38
C GLN A 76 7.53 5.77 6.43
N ALA A 77 6.99 4.68 5.88
CA ALA A 77 7.69 3.83 4.92
C ALA A 77 8.04 4.57 3.62
N ALA A 78 7.15 5.45 3.16
CA ALA A 78 7.38 6.30 2.00
C ALA A 78 8.39 7.42 2.27
N GLY A 79 8.49 7.91 3.51
CA GLY A 79 9.44 8.95 3.90
C GLY A 79 9.34 10.20 3.00
N ARG A 80 10.45 10.57 2.35
CA ARG A 80 10.49 11.73 1.44
C ARG A 80 9.62 11.57 0.19
N GLU A 81 9.20 10.34 -0.10
CA GLU A 81 8.37 9.98 -1.24
C GLU A 81 6.87 9.90 -0.90
N ALA A 82 6.46 10.33 0.30
CA ALA A 82 5.06 10.31 0.72
C ALA A 82 4.10 11.04 -0.24
N TYR A 83 4.60 11.97 -1.06
CA TYR A 83 3.82 12.64 -2.12
C TYR A 83 3.34 11.69 -3.24
N ARG A 84 3.87 10.46 -3.32
CA ARG A 84 3.43 9.39 -4.23
C ARG A 84 2.25 8.60 -3.68
N ILE A 85 1.88 8.78 -2.41
CA ILE A 85 0.66 8.19 -1.83
C ILE A 85 -0.53 8.98 -2.40
N ALA A 86 -1.40 8.29 -3.12
CA ALA A 86 -2.43 8.94 -3.94
C ALA A 86 -3.60 9.48 -3.11
N ALA A 87 -3.93 8.83 -1.99
CA ALA A 87 -4.99 9.25 -1.08
C ALA A 87 -4.68 8.76 0.34
N HIS A 88 -5.25 9.41 1.36
CA HIS A 88 -4.97 9.09 2.77
C HIS A 88 -6.20 8.64 3.55
N ARG A 89 -7.41 8.98 3.10
CA ARG A 89 -8.66 8.69 3.81
C ARG A 89 -9.73 8.18 2.85
N PRO A 90 -10.68 7.35 3.33
CA PRO A 90 -11.90 7.03 2.60
C PRO A 90 -12.62 8.30 2.14
N GLY A 91 -12.96 8.35 0.86
CA GLY A 91 -13.67 9.48 0.25
C GLY A 91 -12.76 10.57 -0.35
N ASP A 92 -11.44 10.50 -0.17
CA ASP A 92 -10.52 11.38 -0.89
C ASP A 92 -10.56 11.05 -2.40
N GLU A 93 -10.51 12.07 -3.25
CA GLU A 93 -10.43 11.95 -4.71
C GLU A 93 -9.01 12.28 -5.20
N VAL A 94 -8.50 11.51 -6.16
CA VAL A 94 -7.21 11.76 -6.80
C VAL A 94 -7.31 11.56 -8.30
N ARG A 95 -6.72 12.49 -9.05
CA ARG A 95 -6.56 12.37 -10.51
C ARG A 95 -5.15 11.88 -10.83
N ILE A 96 -5.06 10.78 -11.57
CA ILE A 96 -3.81 10.25 -12.12
C ILE A 96 -3.72 10.73 -13.57
N LEU A 97 -2.57 11.32 -13.94
CA LEU A 97 -2.30 11.85 -15.28
C LEU A 97 -1.36 10.90 -16.03
#